data_AF-A0A533RVT5-F1
#
_entry.id   AF-A0A533RVT5-F1
#
_cell.length_a   1.000
_cell.length_b   1.000
_cell.length_c   1.000
_cell.angle_alpha   90.00
_cell.angle_beta   90.00
_cell.angle_gamma   90.00
#
_symmetry.space_group_name_H-M   'P 1'
#
loop_
_entity.id
_entity.type
_entity.pdbx_description
1 polymer ?
#
loop_
_entity_poly.entity_id
_entity_poly.type
_entity_poly.pdbx_seq_one_letter_code
_entity_poly.pdbx_strand_id
1 'polypeptide(L)'
;MKLARYVNSYFKQKRKEAMRRYLSPVRRIERFYPPSGGRFCAMTFDDGPSRGQINPGEGELTPTLLDILARYGAKGTFDVVGTTEHNYPDEVGKPGTPQWGGIRHDHYPDFGLDRLAGVVNNRELVRRILDEGHELTN
;
A
#
# COMPACT_ATOMS: atom_id res chain seq x y z
N MET A 1 2.59 0.84 -32.12
CA MET A 1 2.09 0.34 -30.81
C MET A 1 0.89 -0.63 -30.88
N LYS A 2 -0.12 -0.44 -31.74
CA LYS A 2 -1.31 -1.33 -31.80
C LYS A 2 -1.00 -2.79 -32.15
N LEU A 3 -0.09 -3.03 -33.11
CA LEU A 3 0.25 -4.38 -33.56
C LEU A 3 0.94 -5.21 -32.46
N ALA A 4 1.91 -4.64 -31.74
CA ALA A 4 2.60 -5.31 -30.64
C ALA A 4 1.64 -5.71 -29.50
N ARG A 5 0.68 -4.84 -29.17
CA ARG A 5 -0.39 -5.14 -28.20
C ARG A 5 -1.29 -6.30 -28.67
N TYR A 6 -1.68 -6.28 -29.94
CA TYR A 6 -2.51 -7.34 -30.54
C TYR A 6 -1.79 -8.69 -30.49
N VAL A 7 -0.54 -8.73 -30.94
CA VAL A 7 0.31 -9.93 -30.95
C VAL A 7 0.47 -10.49 -29.54
N ASN A 8 0.77 -9.66 -28.55
CA ASN A 8 0.91 -10.10 -27.16
C ASN A 8 -0.41 -10.64 -26.58
N SER A 9 -1.54 -10.00 -26.90
CA SER A 9 -2.88 -10.49 -26.52
C SER A 9 -3.18 -11.86 -27.13
N TYR A 10 -2.86 -12.04 -28.41
CA TYR A 10 -3.06 -13.30 -29.12
C TYR A 10 -2.26 -14.45 -28.48
N PHE A 11 -0.98 -14.23 -28.17
CA PHE A 11 -0.16 -15.24 -27.52
C PHE A 11 -0.62 -15.59 -26.10
N LYS A 12 -1.04 -14.60 -25.30
CA LYS A 12 -1.63 -14.85 -23.98
C LYS A 12 -2.90 -15.69 -24.08
N GLN A 13 -3.74 -15.42 -25.08
CA GLN A 13 -4.95 -16.18 -25.35
C GLN A 13 -4.64 -17.64 -25.71
N LYS A 14 -3.69 -17.88 -26.63
CA LYS A 14 -3.28 -19.23 -27.02
C LYS A 14 -2.67 -20.04 -25.86
N ARG A 15 -1.89 -19.40 -24.99
CA ARG A 15 -1.36 -20.04 -23.77
C ARG A 15 -2.48 -20.39 -22.77
N LYS A 16 -3.50 -19.53 -22.66
CA LYS A 16 -4.69 -19.77 -21.84
C LYS A 16 -5.54 -20.92 -22.37
N GLU A 17 -5.73 -21.00 -23.69
CA GLU A 17 -6.42 -22.13 -24.36
C GLU A 17 -5.67 -23.45 -24.20
N ALA A 18 -4.34 -23.43 -24.23
CA ALA A 18 -3.51 -24.62 -24.02
C ALA A 18 -3.50 -25.12 -22.56
N MET A 19 -3.77 -24.23 -21.59
CA MET A 19 -3.93 -24.63 -20.19
C MET A 19 -5.28 -25.33 -19.99
N ARG A 20 -5.26 -26.66 -19.81
CA ARG A 20 -6.46 -27.49 -19.52
C ARG A 20 -7.34 -26.97 -18.38
N ARG A 21 -6.76 -26.23 -17.42
CA ARG A 21 -7.45 -25.49 -16.36
C ARG A 21 -6.82 -24.10 -16.25
N TYR A 22 -7.55 -23.07 -16.62
CA TYR A 22 -7.16 -21.69 -16.33
C TYR A 22 -7.66 -21.31 -14.93
N LEU A 23 -6.77 -21.34 -13.96
CA LEU A 23 -7.00 -20.64 -12.69
C LEU A 23 -6.66 -19.17 -12.93
N SER A 24 -7.62 -18.28 -12.70
CA SER A 24 -7.33 -16.85 -12.69
C SER A 24 -6.23 -16.59 -11.66
N PRO A 25 -5.22 -15.75 -11.98
CA PRO A 25 -4.17 -15.40 -11.02
C PRO A 25 -4.73 -14.71 -9.78
N VAL A 26 -5.94 -14.15 -9.90
CA VAL A 26 -6.70 -13.57 -8.81
C VAL A 26 -7.99 -14.36 -8.59
N ARG A 27 -8.31 -14.63 -7.32
CA ARG A 27 -9.66 -15.07 -6.96
C ARG A 27 -10.59 -13.87 -7.05
N ARG A 28 -11.54 -13.90 -7.97
CA ARG A 28 -12.59 -12.89 -8.01
C ARG A 28 -13.71 -13.30 -7.06
N ILE A 29 -14.00 -12.43 -6.10
CA ILE A 29 -15.16 -12.55 -5.22
C ILE A 29 -16.22 -11.60 -5.78
N GLU A 30 -17.34 -12.13 -6.25
CA GLU A 30 -18.41 -11.33 -6.90
C GLU A 30 -19.65 -11.19 -6.02
N ARG A 31 -19.72 -11.90 -4.89
CA ARG A 31 -20.85 -11.87 -3.97
C ARG A 31 -20.35 -11.48 -2.59
N PHE A 32 -20.93 -10.42 -2.05
CA PHE A 32 -20.68 -9.91 -0.71
C PHE A 32 -22.04 -9.82 0.01
N TYR A 33 -22.04 -10.02 1.33
CA TYR A 33 -23.21 -9.81 2.17
C TYR A 33 -22.93 -8.67 3.15
N PRO A 34 -22.89 -7.41 2.65
CA PRO A 34 -22.69 -6.26 3.53
C PRO A 34 -23.92 -6.07 4.44
N PRO A 35 -23.77 -5.39 5.58
CA PRO A 35 -24.89 -5.03 6.44
C PRO A 35 -26.02 -4.35 5.65
N SER A 36 -27.28 -4.61 6.01
CA SER A 36 -28.44 -4.00 5.33
C SER A 36 -28.56 -2.51 5.65
N GLY A 37 -29.05 -1.72 4.69
CA GLY A 37 -29.50 -0.34 4.96
C GLY A 37 -28.45 0.76 4.76
N GLY A 38 -27.33 0.47 4.07
CA GLY A 38 -26.30 1.49 3.81
C GLY A 38 -25.38 1.17 2.64
N ARG A 39 -24.55 2.16 2.29
CA ARG A 39 -23.37 1.99 1.43
C ARG A 39 -22.15 2.01 2.33
N PHE A 40 -21.33 0.99 2.24
CA PHE A 40 -20.16 0.81 3.11
C PHE A 40 -18.89 0.91 2.28
N CYS A 41 -17.86 1.52 2.85
CA CYS A 41 -16.52 1.57 2.31
C CYS A 41 -15.56 1.11 3.41
N ALA A 42 -14.75 0.09 3.10
CA ALA A 42 -13.60 -0.26 3.92
C ALA A 42 -12.38 0.43 3.31
N MET A 43 -11.72 1.28 4.09
CA MET A 43 -10.50 1.98 3.66
C MET A 43 -9.30 1.27 4.27
N THR A 44 -8.40 0.80 3.41
CA THR A 44 -7.13 0.19 3.81
C THR A 44 -5.98 1.11 3.42
N PHE A 45 -4.97 1.19 4.29
CA PHE A 45 -3.77 2.00 4.11
C PHE A 45 -2.55 1.13 4.31
N ASP A 46 -1.79 0.94 3.24
CA ASP A 46 -0.67 -0.01 3.21
C ASP A 46 0.66 0.71 3.51
N ASP A 47 1.71 -0.07 3.80
CA ASP A 47 3.10 0.36 4.00
C ASP A 47 3.37 1.32 5.17
N GLY A 48 2.37 1.54 6.03
CA GLY A 48 2.47 2.39 7.21
C GLY A 48 3.13 1.71 8.41
N PRO A 49 3.19 2.42 9.57
CA PRO A 49 3.02 3.86 9.70
C PRO A 49 4.24 4.61 9.16
N SER A 50 4.02 5.82 8.64
CA SER A 50 5.07 6.70 8.14
C SER A 50 4.90 8.14 8.61
N ARG A 51 5.99 8.70 9.14
CA ARG A 51 6.22 10.12 9.43
C ARG A 51 6.98 10.82 8.29
N GLY A 52 7.12 10.16 7.15
CA GLY A 52 7.60 10.80 5.94
C GLY A 52 6.73 11.99 5.55
N GLN A 53 7.32 12.92 4.81
CA GLN A 53 6.61 14.08 4.32
C GLN A 53 5.55 13.67 3.29
N ILE A 54 4.40 14.35 3.29
CA ILE A 54 3.35 14.13 2.27
C ILE A 54 3.82 14.68 0.93
N ASN A 55 4.39 15.88 0.97
CA ASN A 55 5.08 16.58 -0.10
C ASN A 55 6.28 17.33 0.52
N PRO A 56 7.27 17.78 -0.27
CA PRO A 56 8.37 18.59 0.24
C PRO A 56 7.89 19.78 1.08
N GLY A 57 8.19 19.75 2.39
CA GLY A 57 7.80 20.79 3.34
C GLY A 57 6.37 20.70 3.90
N GLU A 58 5.60 19.66 3.58
CA GLU A 58 4.22 19.47 4.04
C GLU A 58 4.06 18.24 4.93
N GLY A 59 3.75 18.51 6.21
CA GLY A 59 3.16 17.54 7.16
C GLY A 59 3.90 16.22 7.35
N GLU A 60 3.32 15.36 8.18
CA GLU A 60 3.72 13.96 8.32
C GLU A 60 2.57 13.09 7.81
N LEU A 61 2.87 12.08 6.99
CA LEU A 61 1.86 11.34 6.23
C LEU A 61 0.77 10.69 7.11
N THR A 62 1.13 9.69 7.92
CA THR A 62 0.15 8.97 8.73
C THR A 62 -0.51 9.85 9.80
N PRO A 63 0.19 10.77 10.51
CA PRO A 63 -0.47 11.71 11.42
C PRO A 63 -1.55 12.57 10.74
N THR A 64 -1.26 13.15 9.58
CA THR A 64 -2.25 13.94 8.84
C THR A 64 -3.42 13.08 8.35
N LEU A 65 -3.16 11.85 7.94
CA LEU A 65 -4.23 10.91 7.57
C LEU A 65 -5.17 10.62 8.75
N LEU A 66 -4.63 10.40 9.95
CA LEU A 66 -5.42 10.20 11.17
C LEU A 66 -6.25 11.45 11.50
N ASP A 67 -5.67 12.65 11.40
CA ASP A 67 -6.41 13.90 11.61
C ASP A 67 -7.60 14.03 10.64
N ILE A 68 -7.43 13.64 9.37
CA ILE A 68 -8.50 13.63 8.38
C ILE A 68 -9.57 12.60 8.74
N LEU A 69 -9.19 11.37 9.09
CA LEU A 69 -10.15 10.33 9.49
C LEU A 69 -10.95 10.77 10.70
N ALA A 70 -10.29 11.31 11.73
CA ALA A 70 -10.93 11.84 12.92
C ALA A 70 -11.92 12.97 12.58
N ARG A 71 -11.52 13.93 11.73
CA ARG A 71 -12.38 15.03 11.27
C ARG A 71 -13.69 14.56 10.63
N TYR A 72 -13.64 13.47 9.89
CA TYR A 72 -14.82 12.90 9.22
C TYR A 72 -15.52 11.80 10.02
N GLY A 73 -15.06 11.51 11.25
CA GLY A 73 -15.59 10.40 12.05
C GLY A 73 -15.39 9.03 11.40
N ALA A 74 -14.42 8.91 10.49
CA ALA A 74 -14.14 7.71 9.73
C ALA A 74 -13.13 6.81 10.45
N LYS A 75 -13.13 5.53 10.08
CA LYS A 75 -12.13 4.53 10.51
C LYS A 75 -11.48 3.89 9.29
N GLY A 76 -10.30 3.34 9.49
CA GLY A 76 -9.52 2.65 8.48
C GLY A 76 -8.80 1.45 9.09
N THR A 77 -8.32 0.60 8.20
CA THR A 77 -7.44 -0.53 8.50
C THR A 77 -6.05 -0.17 7.99
N PHE A 78 -5.04 -0.25 8.84
CA PHE A 78 -3.66 0.10 8.52
C PHE A 78 -2.84 -1.18 8.43
N ASP A 79 -2.40 -1.50 7.22
CA ASP A 79 -1.51 -2.64 6.97
C ASP A 79 -0.06 -2.19 7.17
N VAL A 80 0.55 -2.66 8.26
CA VAL A 80 1.77 -2.06 8.79
C VAL A 80 3.01 -2.90 8.57
N VAL A 81 4.09 -2.23 8.18
CA VAL A 81 5.42 -2.81 8.07
C VAL A 81 6.10 -2.77 9.44
N GLY A 82 6.64 -3.91 9.88
CA GLY A 82 7.34 -4.00 11.17
C GLY A 82 8.58 -3.09 11.23
N THR A 83 9.46 -3.22 10.24
CA THR A 83 10.68 -2.43 10.08
C THR A 83 11.09 -2.40 8.60
N THR A 84 11.70 -1.30 8.16
CA THR A 84 12.25 -1.13 6.81
C THR A 84 13.77 -1.31 6.76
N GLU A 85 14.42 -1.48 7.93
CA GLU A 85 15.89 -1.53 8.09
C GLU A 85 16.57 -2.73 7.39
N HIS A 86 15.80 -3.68 6.89
CA HIS A 86 16.33 -4.88 6.22
C HIS A 86 16.30 -4.78 4.69
N ASN A 87 15.90 -3.64 4.13
CA ASN A 87 15.84 -3.42 2.69
C ASN A 87 17.20 -3.04 2.08
N TYR A 88 18.32 -3.43 2.70
CA TYR A 88 19.68 -3.05 2.29
C TYR A 88 20.56 -4.25 1.91
N PRO A 89 21.58 -4.07 1.04
CA PRO A 89 21.90 -2.84 0.32
C PRO A 89 20.98 -2.63 -0.90
N ASP A 90 20.61 -1.38 -1.15
CA ASP A 90 19.89 -0.93 -2.34
C ASP A 90 20.45 0.44 -2.79
N GLU A 91 19.91 0.99 -3.89
CA GLU A 91 20.28 2.28 -4.45
C GLU A 91 19.03 3.15 -4.66
N VAL A 92 19.19 4.46 -4.44
CA VAL A 92 18.13 5.45 -4.69
C VAL A 92 17.86 5.52 -6.20
N GLY A 93 16.61 5.29 -6.62
CA GLY A 93 16.23 5.47 -8.02
C GLY A 93 15.96 6.92 -8.40
N LYS A 94 15.45 7.11 -9.62
CA LYS A 94 15.26 8.46 -10.18
C LYS A 94 14.01 9.16 -9.58
N PRO A 95 14.06 10.46 -9.25
CA PRO A 95 12.89 11.24 -8.83
C PRO A 95 11.69 11.13 -9.76
N GLY A 96 10.51 10.94 -9.15
CA GLY A 96 9.23 10.82 -9.85
C GLY A 96 9.05 9.53 -10.65
N THR A 97 9.93 8.55 -10.48
CA THR A 97 9.77 7.20 -11.06
C THR A 97 9.31 6.20 -10.00
N PRO A 98 8.72 5.06 -10.39
CA PRO A 98 8.37 4.01 -9.42
C PRO A 98 9.55 3.46 -8.63
N GLN A 99 10.79 3.67 -9.09
CA GLN A 99 12.01 3.23 -8.41
C GLN A 99 12.55 4.27 -7.43
N TRP A 100 11.86 5.40 -7.21
CA TRP A 100 12.36 6.50 -6.39
C TRP A 100 12.75 6.07 -4.97
N GLY A 101 11.95 5.20 -4.34
CA GLY A 101 12.25 4.66 -3.00
C GLY A 101 13.43 3.69 -2.99
N GLY A 102 13.65 2.94 -4.06
CA GLY A 102 14.79 2.03 -4.24
C GLY A 102 14.70 1.26 -5.55
N ILE A 103 15.85 0.84 -6.09
CA ILE A 103 15.91 0.13 -7.38
C ILE A 103 15.56 -1.34 -7.22
N ARG A 104 16.03 -1.98 -6.14
CA ARG A 104 15.88 -3.42 -5.89
C ARG A 104 14.77 -3.71 -4.89
N HIS A 105 14.65 -2.87 -3.88
CA HIS A 105 13.70 -2.96 -2.78
C HIS A 105 12.91 -1.66 -2.70
N ASP A 106 11.67 -1.76 -2.23
CA ASP A 106 10.90 -0.56 -1.96
C ASP A 106 11.31 -0.01 -0.58
N HIS A 107 11.53 1.30 -0.48
CA HIS A 107 11.81 1.95 0.81
C HIS A 107 10.74 2.99 1.08
N TYR A 108 9.97 2.79 2.14
CA TYR A 108 9.00 3.75 2.65
C TYR A 108 9.53 4.34 3.97
N PRO A 109 9.55 5.67 4.19
CA PRO A 109 9.16 6.68 3.20
C PRO A 109 10.17 6.84 2.07
N ASP A 110 11.47 6.76 2.35
CA ASP A 110 12.56 6.81 1.36
C ASP A 110 13.78 6.05 1.88
N PHE A 111 14.69 5.68 0.98
CA PHE A 111 16.00 5.11 1.30
C PHE A 111 16.76 5.91 2.36
N GLY A 112 17.29 5.23 3.38
CA GLY A 112 18.04 5.86 4.47
C GLY A 112 17.19 6.58 5.53
N LEU A 113 15.86 6.58 5.38
CA LEU A 113 14.94 7.26 6.30
C LEU A 113 14.11 6.29 7.16
N ASP A 114 14.63 5.11 7.47
CA ASP A 114 13.94 4.06 8.24
C ASP A 114 13.39 4.53 9.59
N ARG A 115 14.05 5.52 10.21
CA ARG A 115 13.58 6.15 11.46
C ARG A 115 12.19 6.80 11.34
N LEU A 116 11.74 7.09 10.12
CA LEU A 116 10.46 7.73 9.84
C LEU A 116 9.37 6.71 9.50
N ALA A 117 9.68 5.43 9.28
CA ALA A 117 8.70 4.41 8.93
C ALA A 117 8.79 3.16 9.79
N GLY A 118 7.75 2.35 9.65
CA GLY A 118 7.63 1.07 10.30
C GLY A 118 7.30 1.18 11.79
N VAL A 119 6.72 0.10 12.30
CA VAL A 119 6.22 0.00 13.68
C VAL A 119 7.33 0.18 14.71
N VAL A 120 8.52 -0.39 14.46
CA VAL A 120 9.66 -0.35 15.41
C VAL A 120 10.06 1.09 15.75
N ASN A 121 10.11 1.97 14.74
CA ASN A 121 10.53 3.36 14.89
C ASN A 121 9.36 4.33 15.21
N ASN A 122 8.10 3.89 15.09
CA ASN A 122 6.92 4.75 15.21
C ASN A 122 5.89 4.27 16.25
N ARG A 123 6.35 3.71 17.37
CA ARG A 123 5.48 3.08 18.40
C ARG A 123 4.37 3.98 18.93
N GLU A 124 4.64 5.27 19.13
CA GLU A 124 3.61 6.22 19.61
C GLU A 124 2.52 6.46 18.57
N LEU A 125 2.90 6.50 17.29
CA LEU A 125 1.94 6.65 16.21
C LEU A 125 1.08 5.39 16.06
N VAL A 126 1.66 4.20 16.26
CA VAL A 126 0.89 2.94 16.32
C VAL A 126 -0.10 2.94 17.48
N ARG A 127 0.29 3.43 18.66
CA ARG A 127 -0.65 3.60 19.79
C ARG A 127 -1.79 4.53 19.41
N ARG A 128 -1.48 5.67 18.78
CA ARG A 128 -2.50 6.61 18.30
C ARG A 128 -3.50 5.96 17.33
N ILE A 129 -3.02 5.15 16.37
CA ILE A 129 -3.89 4.39 15.45
C ILE A 129 -4.90 3.54 16.24
N LEU A 130 -4.42 2.79 17.24
CA LEU A 130 -5.26 1.93 18.08
C LEU A 130 -6.20 2.72 18.99
N ASP A 131 -5.71 3.76 19.66
CA ASP A 131 -6.47 4.59 20.60
C ASP A 131 -7.60 5.35 19.89
N GLU A 132 -7.40 5.71 18.62
CA GLU A 132 -8.45 6.30 17.78
C GLU A 132 -9.42 5.25 17.20
N GLY A 133 -9.26 3.96 17.50
CA GLY A 133 -10.19 2.89 17.13
C GLY A 133 -10.03 2.40 15.68
N HIS A 134 -8.85 2.58 15.09
CA HIS A 134 -8.52 1.98 13.79
C HIS A 134 -8.00 0.55 13.96
N GLU A 135 -8.03 -0.22 12.88
CA GLU A 135 -7.51 -1.59 12.85
C GLU A 135 -6.05 -1.62 12.38
N LEU A 136 -5.24 -2.53 12.93
CA LEU A 136 -3.90 -2.85 12.45
C LEU A 136 -3.87 -4.25 11.82
N THR A 137 -3.20 -4.39 10.67
CA THR A 137 -2.94 -5.67 9.99
C THR A 137 -1.47 -5.79 9.59
N ASN A 138 -1.03 -7.00 9.23
CA ASN A 138 0.32 -7.34 8.70
C ASN A 138 0.22 -8.66 7.94
#